data_AF-A0A6I1K0F7-F1
#
_entry.id   AF-A0A6I1K0F7-F1
#
_cell.length_a   1.000
_cell.length_b   1.000
_cell.length_c   1.000
_cell.angle_alpha   90.00
_cell.angle_beta   90.00
_cell.angle_gamma   90.00
#
_symmetry.space_group_name_H-M   'P 1'
#
loop_
_entity.id
_entity.type
_entity.pdbx_description
1 polymer ?
#
loop_
_entity_poly.entity_id
_entity_poly.type
_entity_poly.pdbx_seq_one_letter_code
_entity_poly.pdbx_strand_id
1 'polypeptide(L)' 'MIGFMTHMCVSSTARAALDLGYQTVIAADACATRDLPTPNGGVIDAAGLHDAELAALSDRFAGVFKASEIV' A
#
# COMPACT_ATOMS: atom_id res chain seq x y z
N MET A 1 -4.18 9.17 -1.39
CA MET A 1 -4.37 8.02 -2.31
C MET A 1 -5.11 6.93 -1.55
N ILE A 2 -6.09 6.33 -2.22
CA ILE A 2 -6.95 5.25 -1.72
C ILE A 2 -7.22 4.26 -2.85
N GLY A 3 -7.71 3.06 -2.54
CA GLY A 3 -8.20 2.11 -3.55
C GLY A 3 -7.56 0.73 -3.48
N PHE A 4 -7.59 0.00 -4.60
CA PHE A 4 -7.17 -1.40 -4.66
C PHE A 4 -6.21 -1.66 -5.83
N MET A 5 -5.19 -2.51 -5.69
CA MET A 5 -4.80 -3.23 -4.47
C MET A 5 -3.58 -2.60 -3.84
N THR A 6 -3.48 -2.68 -2.52
CA THR A 6 -2.34 -2.15 -1.75
C THR A 6 -1.00 -2.61 -2.33
N HIS A 7 -0.78 -3.92 -2.49
CA HIS A 7 0.46 -4.51 -3.03
C HIS A 7 0.73 -4.25 -4.53
N MET A 8 -0.25 -3.72 -5.27
CA MET A 8 -0.14 -3.59 -6.73
C MET A 8 -0.39 -2.15 -7.15
N CYS A 9 -1.58 -1.80 -7.65
CA CYS A 9 -1.83 -0.48 -8.22
C CYS A 9 -1.51 0.67 -7.25
N VAL A 10 -1.90 0.57 -5.98
CA VAL A 10 -1.62 1.61 -4.97
C VAL A 10 -0.11 1.77 -4.79
N SER A 11 0.58 0.66 -4.57
CA SER A 11 2.02 0.60 -4.41
C SER A 11 2.78 1.12 -5.64
N SER A 12 2.47 0.62 -6.84
CA SER A 12 3.08 1.07 -8.09
C SER A 12 2.86 2.56 -8.34
N THR A 13 1.65 3.07 -8.12
CA THR A 13 1.38 4.50 -8.29
C THR A 13 2.10 5.35 -7.25
N ALA A 14 2.18 4.92 -5.98
CA ALA A 14 2.93 5.65 -4.95
C ALA A 14 4.43 5.75 -5.28
N ARG A 15 5.03 4.65 -5.78
CA ARG A 15 6.44 4.65 -6.21
C ARG A 15 6.68 5.57 -7.41
N ALA A 16 5.84 5.48 -8.44
CA ALA A 16 5.95 6.35 -9.62
C ALA A 16 5.71 7.83 -9.26
N ALA A 17 4.81 8.11 -8.32
CA ALA A 17 4.53 9.48 -7.90
C ALA A 17 5.76 10.14 -7.25
N LEU A 18 6.55 9.38 -6.47
CA LEU A 18 7.83 9.86 -5.95
C LEU A 18 8.80 10.24 -7.07
N ASP A 19 8.96 9.37 -8.09
CA ASP A 19 9.86 9.62 -9.23
C ASP A 19 9.45 10.88 -10.00
N LEU A 20 8.15 11.19 -10.03
CA LEU A 20 7.58 12.40 -10.63
C LEU A 20 7.63 13.63 -9.70
N GLY A 21 8.19 13.50 -8.50
CA GLY A 21 8.36 14.61 -7.54
C GLY A 21 7.12 14.94 -6.71
N TYR A 22 6.09 14.09 -6.72
CA TYR A 22 4.91 14.28 -5.88
C TYR A 22 5.15 13.80 -4.45
N GLN A 23 4.68 14.58 -3.48
CA GLN A 23 4.53 14.10 -2.11
C GLN A 23 3.17 13.42 -1.97
N THR A 24 3.19 12.11 -1.70
CA THR A 24 1.97 11.31 -1.63
C THR A 24 1.62 10.94 -0.19
N VAL A 25 0.32 10.89 0.07
CA VAL A 25 -0.27 10.39 1.31
C VAL A 25 -1.20 9.24 0.96
N ILE A 26 -1.16 8.14 1.71
CA ILE A 26 -2.04 6.98 1.58
C ILE A 26 -2.93 6.90 2.82
N ALA A 27 -4.25 6.75 2.61
CA ALA A 27 -5.17 6.43 3.69
C ALA A 27 -5.27 4.90 3.82
N ALA A 28 -4.60 4.34 4.83
CA ALA A 28 -4.38 2.91 5.03
C ALA A 28 -5.69 2.10 5.12
N ASP A 29 -6.68 2.66 5.79
CA ASP A 29 -8.02 2.09 6.02
C ASP A 29 -8.98 2.24 4.83
N ALA A 30 -8.60 3.01 3.82
CA ALA A 30 -9.31 3.13 2.55
C ALA A 30 -8.61 2.39 1.39
N CYS A 31 -7.62 1.55 1.72
CA CYS A 31 -6.95 0.63 0.81
C CYS A 31 -7.21 -0.81 1.26
N ALA A 32 -7.19 -1.76 0.33
CA ALA A 32 -7.18 -3.17 0.70
C ALA A 32 -6.48 -4.03 -0.35
N THR A 33 -6.29 -5.29 0.02
CA THR A 33 -5.76 -6.31 -0.86
C THR A 33 -6.46 -7.66 -0.65
N ARG A 34 -5.91 -8.72 -1.24
CA ARG A 34 -6.42 -10.09 -1.15
C ARG A 34 -5.27 -11.05 -0.82
N ASP A 35 -5.63 -12.25 -0.38
CA ASP A 35 -4.69 -13.35 -0.21
C ASP A 35 -3.98 -13.67 -1.54
N LEU A 36 -2.68 -13.96 -1.45
CA LEU A 36 -1.88 -14.34 -2.61
C LEU A 36 -1.22 -15.70 -2.40
N PRO A 37 -1.28 -16.60 -3.40
CA PRO A 37 -0.52 -17.85 -3.35
C PRO A 37 0.98 -17.54 -3.44
N THR A 38 1.79 -18.26 -2.66
CA THR A 38 3.24 -18.18 -2.74
C THR A 38 3.76 -19.18 -3.78
N PRO A 39 4.94 -18.91 -4.38
CA PRO A 39 5.58 -19.84 -5.31
C PRO A 39 5.85 -21.24 -4.73
N ASN A 40 5.95 -21.35 -3.40
CA ASN A 40 6.22 -22.61 -2.70
C ASN A 40 4.93 -23.36 -2.28
N GLY A 41 3.77 -22.94 -2.78
CA GLY A 41 2.48 -23.60 -2.49
C GLY A 41 1.80 -23.18 -1.19
N GLY A 42 2.26 -22.11 -0.55
CA GLY A 42 1.60 -21.49 0.60
C GLY A 42 0.69 -20.33 0.21
N VAL A 43 0.19 -19.59 1.20
CA VAL A 43 -0.61 -18.36 1.01
C VAL A 43 -0.08 -17.28 1.95
N ILE A 44 0.07 -16.06 1.44
CA ILE A 44 0.22 -14.86 2.27
C ILE A 44 -1.19 -14.27 2.43
N ASP A 45 -1.62 -14.10 3.66
CA ASP A 45 -2.93 -13.53 3.95
C ASP A 45 -2.99 -12.04 3.61
N ALA A 46 -4.19 -11.56 3.28
CA ALA A 46 -4.42 -10.20 2.84
C ALA A 46 -3.97 -9.16 3.87
N ALA A 47 -4.16 -9.42 5.17
CA ALA A 47 -3.81 -8.47 6.22
C ALA A 47 -2.29 -8.34 6.35
N GLY A 48 -1.57 -9.46 6.41
CA GLY A 48 -0.11 -9.47 6.43
C GLY A 48 0.50 -8.83 5.19
N LEU A 49 -0.06 -9.09 4.00
CA LEU A 49 0.38 -8.45 2.76
C LEU A 49 0.11 -6.94 2.75
N HIS A 50 -1.06 -6.52 3.21
CA HIS A 50 -1.45 -5.11 3.31
C HIS A 50 -0.50 -4.35 4.24
N ASP A 51 -0.27 -4.88 5.43
CA ASP A 51 0.58 -4.25 6.45
C ASP A 51 2.04 -4.20 6.02
N ALA A 52 2.56 -5.29 5.43
CA ALA A 52 3.92 -5.32 4.91
C ALA A 52 4.14 -4.29 3.79
N GLU A 53 3.19 -4.15 2.87
CA GLU A 53 3.30 -3.16 1.81
C GLU A 53 3.18 -1.73 2.34
N LEU A 54 2.23 -1.45 3.26
CA LEU A 54 2.11 -0.13 3.85
C LEU A 54 3.36 0.27 4.63
N ALA A 55 4.00 -0.68 5.34
CA ALA A 55 5.28 -0.44 6.00
C ALA A 55 6.36 -0.05 4.97
N ALA A 56 6.51 -0.82 3.87
CA ALA A 56 7.46 -0.51 2.81
C ALA A 56 7.19 0.84 2.12
N LEU A 57 5.91 1.20 1.91
CA LEU A 57 5.53 2.50 1.35
C LEU A 57 5.84 3.64 2.32
N SER A 58 5.61 3.45 3.62
CA SER A 58 5.88 4.44 4.67
C SER A 58 7.36 4.76 4.86
N ASP A 59 8.24 3.78 4.58
CA ASP A 59 9.70 3.93 4.73
C ASP A 59 10.29 4.96 3.74
N ARG A 60 9.74 5.04 2.51
CA ARG A 60 10.36 5.87 1.46
C ARG A 60 9.42 6.59 0.51
N PHE A 61 8.22 6.07 0.25
CA PHE A 61 7.43 6.44 -0.93
C PHE A 61 6.26 7.37 -0.61
N ALA A 62 5.62 7.21 0.54
CA ALA A 62 4.42 7.96 0.90
C ALA A 62 4.27 8.11 2.42
N GLY A 63 3.60 9.17 2.88
CA GLY A 63 3.06 9.19 4.23
C GLY A 63 1.86 8.25 4.34
N VAL A 64 1.75 7.48 5.42
CA VAL A 64 0.66 6.51 5.64
C VAL A 64 -0.09 6.88 6.90
N PHE A 65 -1.40 7.11 6.80
CA PHE A 65 -2.27 7.51 7.90
C PHE A 65 -3.64 6.84 7.77
N LYS A 66 -4.49 6.93 8.79
CA LYS A 66 -5.92 6.67 8.65
C LYS A 66 -6.61 7.84 7.93
N ALA A 67 -7.73 7.56 7.27
CA ALA A 67 -8.51 8.59 6.59
C ALA A 67 -8.88 9.75 7.52
N SER A 68 -9.22 9.46 8.78
CA SER A 68 -9.56 10.45 9.82
C SER A 68 -8.41 11.38 10.25
N GLU A 69 -7.17 11.07 9.86
CA GLU A 69 -6.01 11.91 10.15
C GLU A 69 -5.66 12.83 8.97
N ILE A 70 -6.30 12.64 7.82
CA ILE A 70 -6.06 13.39 6.58
C ILE A 70 -7.15 14.44 6.34
N VAL A 71 -8.39 14.17 6.77
CA VAL A 71 -9.57 15.04 6.61
C VAL A 71 -10.32 15.27 7.92
#